data_AF-A0A968KH30-F1
#
_entry.id   AF-A0A968KH30-F1
#
_cell.length_a   1.000
_cell.length_b   1.000
_cell.length_c   1.000
_cell.angle_alpha   90.00
_cell.angle_beta   90.00
_cell.angle_gamma   90.00
#
_symmetry.space_group_name_H-M   'P 1'
#
loop_
_entity.id
_entity.type
_entity.pdbx_description
1 polymer ?
#
loop_
_entity_poly.entity_id
_entity_poly.type
_entity_poly.pdbx_seq_one_letter_code
_entity_poly.pdbx_strand_id
1 'polypeptide(L)'
;MPEMHRGVIREFLKKCRAEARQAALEFEEEPPPDERDLDAIFNRLNEAYFNGKVEAQVEWGKNVKTPNRRSFSFGSYDAGRKLIRIHPRLRQDFVPVFVLELTVYHEMCHQAFPPVKRNGQWQTHHKEFKAKEREYKNYREAMHWEKKHWVQLMAPVEE
;
A
#
# COMPACT_ATOMS: atom_id res chain seq x y z
N MET A 1 13.07 65.56 0.91
CA MET A 1 12.62 64.25 0.38
C MET A 1 11.22 63.98 0.94
N PRO A 2 10.15 64.10 0.14
CA PRO A 2 8.82 64.40 0.65
C PRO A 2 8.04 63.16 1.13
N GLU A 3 7.32 63.36 2.23
CA GLU A 3 6.47 62.44 2.99
C GLU A 3 5.38 61.67 2.20
N MET A 4 5.18 61.96 0.92
CA MET A 4 4.16 61.32 0.07
C MET A 4 4.37 59.81 -0.17
N HIS A 5 5.61 59.31 -0.05
CA HIS A 5 5.91 57.92 -0.40
C HIS A 5 5.58 56.93 0.74
N ARG A 6 5.45 57.40 1.99
CA ARG A 6 5.21 56.51 3.15
C ARG A 6 3.84 55.83 3.10
N GLY A 7 2.81 56.54 2.63
CA GLY A 7 1.46 55.99 2.50
C GLY A 7 1.39 54.90 1.43
N VAL A 8 1.99 55.17 0.27
CA VAL A 8 2.04 54.24 -0.87
C VAL A 8 2.86 53.00 -0.55
N ILE A 9 4.02 53.14 0.10
CA ILE A 9 4.83 52.00 0.56
C ILE A 9 4.06 51.16 1.58
N ARG A 10 3.31 51.79 2.50
CA ARG A 10 2.50 51.08 3.49
C ARG A 10 1.35 50.29 2.87
N GLU A 11 0.66 50.87 1.88
CA GLU A 11 -0.37 50.17 1.12
C GLU A 11 0.22 49.02 0.30
N PHE A 12 1.36 49.25 -0.36
CA PHE A 12 2.05 48.22 -1.12
C PHE A 12 2.48 47.05 -0.22
N LEU A 13 3.08 47.32 0.94
CA LEU A 13 3.45 46.28 1.92
C LEU A 13 2.22 45.54 2.47
N LYS A 14 1.11 46.24 2.70
CA LYS A 14 -0.15 45.63 3.14
C LYS A 14 -0.73 44.71 2.05
N LYS A 15 -0.68 45.14 0.79
CA LYS A 15 -1.09 44.37 -0.37
C LYS A 15 -0.21 43.12 -0.56
N CYS A 16 1.11 43.26 -0.53
CA CYS A 16 2.02 42.12 -0.62
C CYS A 16 1.84 41.13 0.53
N ARG A 17 1.55 41.59 1.75
CA ARG A 17 1.20 40.69 2.87
C ARG A 17 -0.12 39.97 2.67
N ALA A 18 -1.12 40.64 2.11
CA ALA A 18 -2.40 40.02 1.80
C ALA A 18 -2.26 38.99 0.67
N GLU A 19 -1.50 39.31 -0.38
CA GLU A 19 -1.20 38.40 -1.49
C GLU A 19 -0.36 37.20 -1.02
N ALA A 20 0.64 37.40 -0.17
CA ALA A 20 1.42 36.29 0.41
C ALA A 20 0.57 35.41 1.34
N ARG A 21 -0.37 36.01 2.08
CA ARG A 21 -1.34 35.27 2.90
C ARG A 21 -2.35 34.50 2.04
N GLN A 22 -2.79 35.10 0.94
CA GLN A 22 -3.68 34.47 -0.04
C GLN A 22 -2.97 33.28 -0.71
N ALA A 23 -1.73 33.47 -1.17
CA ALA A 23 -0.89 32.43 -1.74
C ALA A 23 -0.59 31.30 -0.73
N ALA A 24 -0.40 31.62 0.56
CA ALA A 24 -0.20 30.62 1.60
C ALA A 24 -1.50 29.86 1.99
N LEU A 25 -2.67 30.48 1.81
CA LEU A 25 -3.97 29.82 1.96
C LEU A 25 -4.34 28.96 0.75
N GLU A 26 -3.86 29.34 -0.44
CA GLU A 26 -4.01 28.58 -1.69
C GLU A 26 -3.00 27.43 -1.81
N PHE A 27 -1.93 27.47 -1.02
CA PHE A 27 -0.96 26.39 -0.88
C PHE A 27 -1.43 25.41 0.21
N GLU A 28 -2.51 24.68 -0.06
CA GLU A 28 -2.78 23.46 0.66
C GLU A 28 -1.70 22.45 0.25
N GLU A 29 -0.66 22.31 1.07
CA GLU A 29 0.25 21.16 0.97
C GLU A 29 -0.61 19.91 1.19
N GLU A 30 -0.93 19.21 0.08
CA GLU A 30 -1.55 17.89 0.14
C GLU A 30 -0.76 17.06 1.16
N PRO A 31 -1.43 16.44 2.15
CA PRO A 31 -0.72 15.64 3.15
C PRO A 31 0.12 14.59 2.41
N PRO A 32 1.33 14.27 2.93
CA PRO A 32 2.19 13.30 2.28
C PRO A 32 1.40 12.01 2.05
N PRO A 33 1.51 11.40 0.86
CA PRO A 33 0.70 10.23 0.51
C PRO A 33 0.90 9.13 1.55
N ASP A 34 -0.21 8.58 2.04
CA ASP A 34 -0.18 7.49 3.01
C ASP A 34 0.60 6.31 2.42
N GLU A 35 1.76 5.99 3.00
CA GLU A 35 2.60 4.87 2.55
C GLU A 35 1.89 3.52 2.63
N ARG A 36 0.77 3.44 3.39
CA ARG A 36 -0.09 2.26 3.54
C ARG A 36 -1.35 2.30 2.66
N ASP A 37 -1.50 3.30 1.79
CA ASP A 37 -2.57 3.32 0.80
C ASP A 37 -2.41 2.14 -0.16
N LEU A 38 -3.41 1.26 -0.20
CA LEU A 38 -3.34 0.02 -0.97
C LEU A 38 -3.29 0.29 -2.47
N ASP A 39 -4.05 1.27 -2.97
CA ASP A 39 -4.10 1.59 -4.38
C ASP A 39 -2.76 2.18 -4.84
N ALA A 40 -2.15 3.07 -4.04
CA ALA A 40 -0.83 3.62 -4.28
C ALA A 40 0.25 2.52 -4.29
N ILE A 41 0.21 1.61 -3.31
CA ILE A 41 1.12 0.44 -3.26
C ILE A 41 0.93 -0.42 -4.51
N PHE A 42 -0.31 -0.78 -4.84
CA PHE A 42 -0.61 -1.63 -5.99
C PHE A 42 -0.13 -1.01 -7.29
N ASN A 43 -0.44 0.27 -7.53
CA ASN A 43 -0.04 0.98 -8.75
C ASN A 43 1.49 1.04 -8.90
N ARG A 44 2.21 1.36 -7.81
CA ARG A 44 3.68 1.38 -7.79
C ARG A 44 4.26 0.00 -8.10
N LEU A 45 3.72 -1.06 -7.51
CA LEU A 45 4.19 -2.43 -7.75
C LEU A 45 3.85 -2.91 -9.17
N ASN A 46 2.67 -2.55 -9.68
CA ASN A 46 2.20 -2.96 -10.99
C ASN A 46 3.08 -2.38 -12.09
N GLU A 47 3.42 -1.11 -11.97
CA GLU A 47 4.35 -0.43 -12.87
C GLU A 47 5.75 -1.06 -12.79
N ALA A 48 6.30 -1.17 -11.57
CA ALA A 48 7.70 -1.59 -11.37
C ALA A 48 7.98 -3.05 -11.73
N TYR A 49 7.03 -3.96 -11.52
CA TYR A 49 7.27 -5.40 -11.63
C TYR A 49 6.45 -6.12 -12.68
N PHE A 50 5.31 -5.55 -13.09
CA PHE A 50 4.37 -6.21 -13.99
C PHE A 50 4.12 -5.42 -15.28
N ASN A 51 4.80 -4.29 -15.48
CA ASN A 51 4.63 -3.40 -16.63
C ASN A 51 3.16 -2.99 -16.83
N GLY A 52 2.45 -2.73 -15.72
CA GLY A 52 1.04 -2.32 -15.74
C GLY A 52 0.04 -3.41 -16.16
N LYS A 53 0.45 -4.68 -16.25
CA LYS A 53 -0.39 -5.78 -16.79
C LYS A 53 -1.34 -6.42 -15.77
N VAL A 54 -1.17 -6.16 -14.48
CA VAL A 54 -2.11 -6.65 -13.47
C VAL A 54 -3.29 -5.70 -13.43
N GLU A 55 -4.50 -6.24 -13.56
CA GLU A 55 -5.75 -5.48 -13.70
C GLU A 55 -6.63 -5.59 -12.45
N ALA A 56 -6.13 -6.21 -11.39
CA ALA A 56 -6.89 -6.40 -10.16
C ALA A 56 -7.17 -5.07 -9.45
N GLN A 57 -8.29 -5.02 -8.75
CA GLN A 57 -8.54 -4.03 -7.71
C GLN A 57 -8.02 -4.56 -6.38
N VAL A 58 -7.59 -3.67 -5.48
CA VAL A 58 -7.09 -4.05 -4.16
C VAL A 58 -7.95 -3.40 -3.08
N GLU A 59 -8.39 -4.20 -2.11
CA GLU A 59 -9.20 -3.70 -1.00
C GLU A 59 -8.78 -4.33 0.33
N TRP A 60 -9.09 -3.63 1.41
CA TRP A 60 -9.04 -4.23 2.73
C TRP A 60 -10.21 -5.20 2.92
N GLY A 61 -9.92 -6.40 3.41
CA GLY A 61 -10.92 -7.37 3.82
C GLY A 61 -11.73 -6.89 5.03
N LYS A 62 -12.78 -7.64 5.37
CA LYS A 62 -13.61 -7.34 6.56
C LYS A 62 -12.87 -7.70 7.84
N ASN A 63 -13.13 -6.95 8.92
CA ASN A 63 -12.70 -7.33 10.28
C ASN A 63 -13.52 -8.54 10.74
N VAL A 64 -13.02 -9.75 10.47
CA VAL A 64 -13.67 -10.98 10.91
C VAL A 64 -13.04 -11.43 12.23
N LYS A 65 -13.84 -11.43 13.31
CA LYS A 65 -13.45 -12.00 14.63
C LYS A 65 -13.48 -13.54 14.62
N THR A 66 -13.28 -14.19 13.48
CA THR A 66 -13.43 -15.65 13.36
C THR A 66 -12.24 -16.40 13.97
N PRO A 67 -12.47 -17.52 14.67
CA PRO A 67 -11.41 -18.30 15.29
C PRO A 67 -10.42 -18.83 14.25
N ASN A 68 -9.14 -18.83 14.61
CA ASN A 68 -8.01 -19.29 13.80
C ASN A 68 -8.28 -20.68 13.20
N ARG A 69 -8.73 -20.72 11.94
CA ARG A 69 -8.70 -21.95 11.14
C ARG A 69 -7.26 -22.20 10.73
N ARG A 70 -6.88 -23.48 10.65
CA ARG A 70 -5.51 -24.04 10.56
C ARG A 70 -4.59 -23.52 9.43
N SER A 71 -5.00 -22.52 8.67
CA SER A 71 -4.21 -21.78 7.68
C SER A 71 -4.71 -20.34 7.65
N PHE A 72 -3.92 -19.41 8.20
CA PHE A 72 -4.21 -17.98 8.14
C PHE A 72 -3.48 -17.39 6.93
N SER A 73 -4.20 -16.69 6.05
CA SER A 73 -3.63 -15.96 4.91
C SER A 73 -3.81 -14.46 5.10
N PHE A 74 -2.75 -13.69 4.86
CA PHE A 74 -2.81 -12.21 4.92
C PHE A 74 -3.41 -11.58 3.66
N GLY A 75 -3.51 -12.34 2.57
CA GLY A 75 -4.08 -11.89 1.31
C GLY A 75 -4.94 -12.98 0.66
N SER A 76 -5.74 -12.58 -0.32
CA SER A 76 -6.38 -13.50 -1.25
C SER A 76 -6.69 -12.81 -2.58
N TYR A 77 -6.60 -13.55 -3.67
CA TYR A 77 -6.98 -13.09 -5.02
C TYR A 77 -8.18 -13.89 -5.54
N ASP A 78 -9.22 -13.17 -5.96
CA ASP A 78 -10.39 -13.72 -6.64
C ASP A 78 -10.25 -13.50 -8.15
N ALA A 79 -9.94 -14.57 -8.89
CA ALA A 79 -9.75 -14.51 -10.34
C ALA A 79 -11.02 -14.15 -11.12
N GLY A 80 -12.21 -14.48 -10.60
CA GLY A 80 -13.47 -14.16 -11.26
C GLY A 80 -13.82 -12.67 -11.20
N ARG A 81 -13.42 -12.01 -10.11
CA ARG A 81 -13.66 -10.58 -9.88
C ARG A 81 -12.45 -9.70 -10.16
N LYS A 82 -11.27 -10.29 -10.36
CA LYS A 82 -9.97 -9.60 -10.37
C LYS A 82 -9.83 -8.72 -9.13
N LEU A 83 -9.96 -9.34 -7.96
CA LEU A 83 -10.01 -8.63 -6.69
C LEU A 83 -9.01 -9.22 -5.70
N ILE A 84 -8.09 -8.38 -5.24
CA ILE A 84 -7.16 -8.65 -4.17
C ILE A 84 -7.77 -8.16 -2.85
N ARG A 85 -7.83 -9.03 -1.86
CA ARG A 85 -8.26 -8.68 -0.50
C ARG A 85 -7.13 -8.86 0.48
N ILE A 86 -6.78 -7.78 1.16
CA ILE A 86 -5.73 -7.76 2.19
C ILE A 86 -6.36 -7.81 3.58
N HIS A 87 -5.88 -8.71 4.44
CA HIS A 87 -6.42 -8.86 5.78
C HIS A 87 -6.12 -7.62 6.64
N PRO A 88 -7.11 -7.04 7.35
CA PRO A 88 -6.91 -5.86 8.19
C PRO A 88 -5.85 -5.96 9.30
N ARG A 89 -5.33 -7.17 9.56
CA ARG A 89 -4.26 -7.36 10.56
C ARG A 89 -2.97 -6.68 10.14
N LEU A 90 -2.77 -6.46 8.85
CA LEU A 90 -1.61 -5.72 8.35
C LEU A 90 -1.73 -4.19 8.52
N ARG A 91 -2.88 -3.68 8.99
CA ARG A 91 -3.04 -2.25 9.33
C ARG A 91 -2.34 -1.85 10.62
N GLN A 92 -1.93 -2.81 11.45
CA GLN A 92 -1.32 -2.52 12.75
C GLN A 92 0.01 -1.76 12.57
N ASP A 93 0.25 -0.76 13.41
CA ASP A 93 1.39 0.17 13.26
C ASP A 93 2.75 -0.52 13.29
N PHE A 94 2.89 -1.59 14.09
CA PHE A 94 4.14 -2.34 14.19
C PHE A 94 4.46 -3.18 12.95
N VAL A 95 3.51 -3.37 12.03
CA VAL A 95 3.71 -4.12 10.77
C VAL A 95 4.42 -3.20 9.77
N PRO A 96 5.66 -3.48 9.35
CA PRO A 96 6.36 -2.62 8.40
C PRO A 96 5.66 -2.57 7.04
N VAL A 97 5.76 -1.41 6.35
CA VAL A 97 5.18 -1.21 5.02
C VAL A 97 5.65 -2.26 4.02
N PHE A 98 6.91 -2.69 4.07
CA PHE A 98 7.44 -3.70 3.15
C PHE A 98 6.76 -5.09 3.27
N VAL A 99 6.14 -5.40 4.42
CA VAL A 99 5.38 -6.65 4.64
C VAL A 99 4.01 -6.55 3.98
N LEU A 100 3.37 -5.38 4.11
CA LEU A 100 2.14 -5.06 3.39
C LEU A 100 2.38 -5.09 1.87
N GLU A 101 3.44 -4.44 1.39
CA GLU A 101 3.86 -4.48 -0.01
C GLU A 101 4.09 -5.91 -0.51
N LEU A 102 4.80 -6.77 0.24
CA LEU A 102 5.00 -8.16 -0.14
C LEU A 102 3.66 -8.91 -0.24
N THR A 103 2.74 -8.67 0.69
CA THR A 103 1.42 -9.32 0.67
C THR A 103 0.63 -8.91 -0.57
N VAL A 104 0.58 -7.61 -0.89
CA VAL A 104 -0.07 -7.13 -2.13
C VAL A 104 0.61 -7.73 -3.35
N TYR A 105 1.94 -7.72 -3.39
CA TYR A 105 2.74 -8.30 -4.49
C TYR A 105 2.48 -9.80 -4.69
N HIS A 106 2.37 -10.57 -3.60
CA HIS A 106 2.01 -11.99 -3.64
C HIS A 106 0.65 -12.20 -4.32
N GLU A 107 -0.34 -11.39 -3.96
CA GLU A 107 -1.67 -11.50 -4.55
C GLU A 107 -1.70 -11.09 -6.03
N MET A 108 -0.90 -10.10 -6.42
CA MET A 108 -0.69 -9.73 -7.83
C MET A 108 -0.05 -10.87 -8.62
N CYS A 109 0.87 -11.62 -8.01
CA CYS A 109 1.47 -12.79 -8.64
C CYS A 109 0.43 -13.87 -9.00
N HIS A 110 -0.69 -14.00 -8.27
CA HIS A 110 -1.74 -14.96 -8.63
C HIS A 110 -2.46 -14.60 -9.93
N GLN A 111 -2.61 -13.31 -10.25
CA GLN A 111 -3.14 -12.90 -11.55
C GLN A 111 -2.12 -13.15 -12.66
N ALA A 112 -0.87 -12.76 -12.45
CA ALA A 112 0.18 -12.88 -13.46
C ALA A 112 0.57 -14.36 -13.74
N PHE A 113 0.51 -15.20 -12.72
CA PHE A 113 0.89 -16.62 -12.75
C PHE A 113 -0.24 -17.47 -12.16
N PRO A 114 -1.33 -17.68 -12.90
CA PRO A 114 -2.51 -18.40 -12.41
C PRO A 114 -2.19 -19.87 -12.09
N PRO A 115 -3.02 -20.53 -11.26
CA PRO A 115 -2.83 -21.93 -10.91
C PRO A 115 -2.74 -22.84 -12.14
N VAL A 116 -1.79 -23.77 -12.12
CA VAL A 116 -1.60 -24.74 -13.21
C VAL A 116 -1.98 -26.15 -12.75
N LYS A 117 -2.60 -26.94 -13.64
CA LYS A 117 -2.92 -28.34 -13.36
C LYS A 117 -1.74 -29.23 -13.75
N ARG A 118 -1.15 -29.96 -12.79
CA ARG A 118 -0.07 -30.93 -13.01
C ARG A 118 -0.39 -32.22 -12.27
N ASN A 119 -0.30 -33.35 -12.95
CA ASN A 119 -0.63 -34.69 -12.41
C ASN A 119 -2.02 -34.75 -11.75
N GLY A 120 -3.02 -34.07 -12.34
CA GLY A 120 -4.38 -34.03 -11.82
C GLY A 120 -4.60 -33.07 -10.63
N GLN A 121 -3.54 -32.50 -10.05
CA GLN A 121 -3.61 -31.59 -8.92
C GLN A 121 -3.38 -30.13 -9.35
N TRP A 122 -4.12 -29.21 -8.74
CA TRP A 122 -3.91 -27.78 -8.92
C TRP A 122 -2.69 -27.32 -8.12
N GLN A 123 -1.77 -26.62 -8.79
CA GLN A 123 -0.60 -26.00 -8.18
C GLN A 123 -0.71 -24.50 -8.33
N THR A 124 -1.12 -23.82 -7.24
CA THR A 124 -1.19 -22.37 -7.16
C THR A 124 0.23 -21.77 -7.17
N HIS A 125 1.07 -22.14 -6.19
CA HIS A 125 2.45 -21.63 -6.07
C HIS A 125 3.48 -22.51 -6.79
N HIS A 126 3.39 -22.55 -8.11
CA HIS A 126 4.33 -23.28 -8.97
C HIS A 126 5.67 -22.53 -9.13
N LYS A 127 6.62 -23.09 -9.89
CA LYS A 127 8.00 -22.57 -9.98
C LYS A 127 8.07 -21.13 -10.47
N GLU A 128 7.29 -20.78 -11.49
CA GLU A 128 7.28 -19.44 -12.09
C GLU A 128 6.69 -18.41 -11.12
N PHE A 129 5.57 -18.74 -10.47
CA PHE A 129 5.03 -17.94 -9.36
C PHE A 129 6.11 -17.65 -8.30
N LYS A 130 6.78 -18.69 -7.79
CA LYS A 130 7.80 -18.53 -6.74
C LYS A 130 9.02 -17.75 -7.20
N ALA A 131 9.39 -17.87 -8.48
CA ALA A 131 10.46 -17.08 -9.05
C ALA A 131 10.07 -15.60 -9.06
N LYS A 132 8.85 -15.29 -9.53
CA LYS A 132 8.34 -13.92 -9.56
C LYS A 132 8.20 -13.31 -8.16
N GLU A 133 7.67 -14.08 -7.21
CA GLU A 133 7.52 -13.67 -5.82
C GLU A 133 8.86 -13.20 -5.21
N ARG A 134 9.95 -13.89 -5.55
CA ARG A 134 11.31 -13.60 -5.06
C ARG A 134 11.94 -12.36 -5.68
N GLU A 135 11.39 -11.81 -6.76
CA GLU A 135 11.90 -10.58 -7.39
C GLU A 135 11.58 -9.32 -6.57
N TYR A 136 10.62 -9.40 -5.64
CA TYR A 136 10.30 -8.27 -4.79
C TYR A 136 11.50 -7.83 -3.93
N LYS A 137 11.80 -6.53 -3.97
CA LYS A 137 13.01 -5.90 -3.40
C LYS A 137 13.30 -6.31 -1.95
N ASN A 138 12.27 -6.42 -1.11
CA ASN A 138 12.39 -6.73 0.32
C ASN A 138 11.89 -8.15 0.65
N TYR A 139 11.84 -9.07 -0.33
CA TYR A 139 11.28 -10.42 -0.13
C TYR A 139 11.86 -11.14 1.09
N ARG A 140 13.20 -11.18 1.21
CA ARG A 140 13.88 -11.89 2.30
C ARG A 140 13.60 -11.25 3.67
N GLU A 141 13.55 -9.93 3.71
CA GLU A 141 13.32 -9.15 4.93
C GLU A 141 11.88 -9.34 5.42
N ALA A 142 10.90 -9.22 4.53
CA ALA A 142 9.49 -9.45 4.80
C ALA A 142 9.24 -10.88 5.33
N MET A 143 9.76 -11.90 4.64
CA MET A 143 9.64 -13.29 5.07
C MET A 143 10.27 -13.55 6.44
N HIS A 144 11.41 -12.93 6.73
CA HIS A 144 12.05 -13.03 8.04
C HIS A 144 11.23 -12.33 9.14
N TRP A 145 10.72 -11.13 8.84
CA TRP A 145 9.90 -10.36 9.75
C TRP A 145 8.61 -11.11 10.11
N GLU A 146 7.90 -11.67 9.12
CA GLU A 146 6.67 -12.44 9.35
C GLU A 146 6.92 -13.64 10.26
N LYS A 147 7.99 -14.39 10.01
CA LYS A 147 8.37 -15.53 10.85
C LYS A 147 8.67 -15.10 12.30
N LYS A 148 9.35 -13.96 12.48
CA LYS A 148 9.74 -13.45 13.80
C LYS A 148 8.54 -12.91 14.59
N HIS A 149 7.61 -12.23 13.93
CA HIS A 149 6.49 -11.53 14.59
C HIS A 149 5.16 -12.28 14.49
N TRP A 150 5.14 -13.51 13.99
CA TRP A 150 3.94 -14.32 13.82
C TRP A 150 3.05 -14.36 15.08
N VAL A 151 3.65 -14.59 16.25
CA VAL A 151 2.91 -14.66 17.53
C VAL A 151 2.24 -13.33 17.86
N GLN A 152 2.99 -12.23 17.76
CA GLN A 152 2.46 -10.88 17.98
C GLN A 152 1.38 -10.53 16.95
N LEU A 153 1.61 -10.90 15.69
CA LEU A 153 0.69 -10.64 14.60
C LEU A 153 -0.62 -11.39 14.76
N MET A 154 -0.63 -12.55 15.43
CA MET A 154 -1.81 -13.37 15.71
C MET A 154 -2.45 -13.10 17.09
N ALA A 155 -1.81 -12.35 17.97
CA ALA A 155 -2.34 -11.99 19.29
C ALA A 155 -3.65 -11.19 19.16
N PRO A 156 -4.60 -11.28 20.10
CA PRO A 156 -5.79 -10.44 20.08
C PRO A 156 -5.37 -8.97 19.92
N VAL A 157 -6.00 -8.24 19.00
CA VAL A 157 -5.80 -6.79 18.90
C VAL A 157 -6.47 -6.21 20.13
N GLU A 158 -5.70 -5.60 21.05
CA GLU A 158 -6.27 -4.86 22.18
C GLU A 158 -7.09 -3.69 21.60
N GLU A 159 -8.35 -3.60 22.02
CA GLU A 159 -9.33 -2.60 21.54
C GLU A 159 -8.99 -1.18 22.00
#